data_AF-A0A952JW14-F1
#
_entry.id   AF-A0A952JW14-F1
#
_cell.length_a   1.000
_cell.length_b   1.000
_cell.length_c   1.000
_cell.angle_alpha   90.00
_cell.angle_beta   90.00
_cell.angle_gamma   90.00
#
_symmetry.space_group_name_H-M   'P 1'
#
loop_
_entity.id
_entity.type
_entity.pdbx_description
1 polymer ?
#
loop_
_entity_poly.entity_id
_entity_poly.type
_entity_poly.pdbx_seq_one_letter_code
_entity_poly.pdbx_strand_id
1 'polypeptide(L)'
;MKHIFALSFITAGFFLNAQNIGNSPYAAYGIGDVKYDNTVENSAMAGLSTAYITDFNSSFNFRNPAANENLQLTTIKVEATNENNFFKSDYNNYKVTKHSTYLSNLSIAFPITEKMKFGLGYQPYSSKSYNILVTETLGDGSVRANTFRGEGSLNTVQGALSYQVTPEFGLGLRTNFYFGNLYDIDELAYSNAELINGYETRNRVNNFNFTVGTTYQKKYENDRKLTLGATTTFGNSSKMESYYTNSTYFYNSAGVKNYISVVEERNSTANNLLPLEASVGAGFGHNLRWFVGSQVDYRKGETIQFVGQDFEYKDSYRISAGGWILPNANNFRNYFERIIYRYGAFYEKGNLNINNTDINKFGITFGATLPFKNTSLNRMTGLDVGVELGKRGTLQNNLVNQNFINLKVGFNFADRWFQKRLYN
;
A
#
# COMPACT_ATOMS: atom_id res chain seq x y z
N MET A 1 8.00 5.37 35.32
CA MET A 1 7.19 5.61 34.11
C MET A 1 7.71 4.93 32.83
N LYS A 2 9.02 4.73 32.62
CA LYS A 2 9.56 4.06 31.42
C LYS A 2 9.20 2.56 31.30
N HIS A 3 9.10 1.85 32.42
CA HIS A 3 8.80 0.40 32.41
C HIS A 3 7.31 0.08 32.16
N ILE A 4 6.39 1.00 32.48
CA ILE A 4 4.95 0.81 32.26
C ILE A 4 4.59 0.88 30.77
N PHE A 5 5.30 1.72 30.00
CA PHE A 5 5.12 1.85 28.55
C PHE A 5 5.65 0.62 27.76
N ALA A 6 6.76 0.04 28.19
CA ALA A 6 7.30 -1.18 27.59
C ALA A 6 6.38 -2.39 27.83
N LEU A 7 5.82 -2.50 29.04
CA LEU A 7 4.89 -3.58 29.39
C LEU A 7 3.56 -3.50 28.63
N SER A 8 3.08 -2.28 28.32
CA SER A 8 1.87 -2.07 27.53
C SER A 8 2.06 -2.37 26.04
N PHE A 9 3.26 -2.13 25.48
CA PHE A 9 3.60 -2.57 24.11
C PHE A 9 3.74 -4.09 24.00
N ILE A 10 4.32 -4.75 25.01
CA ILE A 10 4.48 -6.21 25.04
C ILE A 10 3.13 -6.90 25.18
N THR A 11 2.22 -6.36 26.02
CA THR A 11 0.86 -6.91 26.19
C THR A 11 -0.04 -6.68 24.98
N ALA A 12 0.11 -5.56 24.25
CA ALA A 12 -0.58 -5.35 22.98
C ALA A 12 -0.19 -6.40 21.91
N GLY A 13 1.06 -6.89 21.93
CA GLY A 13 1.53 -7.95 21.03
C GLY A 13 0.84 -9.31 21.24
N PHE A 14 0.35 -9.60 22.46
CA PHE A 14 -0.34 -10.87 22.76
C PHE A 14 -1.82 -10.91 22.31
N PHE A 15 -2.43 -9.77 21.99
CA PHE A 15 -3.81 -9.69 21.50
C PHE A 15 -3.93 -9.49 19.97
N LEU A 16 -2.80 -9.49 19.25
CA LEU A 16 -2.80 -9.45 17.80
C LEU A 16 -3.12 -10.84 17.23
N ASN A 17 -4.42 -11.14 17.16
CA ASN A 17 -4.93 -12.15 16.24
C ASN A 17 -4.37 -11.87 14.85
N ALA A 18 -4.03 -12.91 14.09
CA ALA A 18 -3.52 -12.80 12.72
C ALA A 18 -4.33 -11.75 11.94
N GLN A 19 -3.69 -10.61 11.64
CA GLN A 19 -4.35 -9.51 10.96
C GLN A 19 -4.55 -9.92 9.51
N ASN A 20 -5.80 -10.21 9.13
CA ASN A 20 -6.16 -10.38 7.73
C ASN A 20 -6.06 -9.01 7.05
N ILE A 21 -5.00 -8.84 6.27
CA ILE A 21 -4.79 -7.65 5.43
C ILE A 21 -5.66 -7.80 4.19
N GLY A 22 -6.46 -6.78 3.89
CA GLY A 22 -7.33 -6.76 2.71
C GLY A 22 -8.56 -7.67 2.80
N ASN A 23 -9.59 -7.35 2.01
CA ASN A 23 -10.87 -8.07 2.01
C ASN A 23 -11.61 -7.92 0.67
N SER A 24 -10.89 -7.90 -0.44
CA SER A 24 -11.48 -7.65 -1.76
C SER A 24 -11.67 -8.97 -2.52
N PRO A 25 -12.84 -9.24 -3.11
CA PRO A 25 -13.02 -10.35 -4.05
C PRO A 25 -12.06 -10.25 -5.25
N TYR A 26 -11.64 -9.03 -5.62
CA TYR A 26 -10.65 -8.81 -6.66
C TYR A 26 -9.24 -9.29 -6.26
N ALA A 27 -9.01 -9.66 -5.00
CA ALA A 27 -7.77 -10.25 -4.54
C ALA A 27 -7.60 -11.72 -4.98
N ALA A 28 -8.60 -12.33 -5.61
CA ALA A 28 -8.46 -13.66 -6.21
C ALA A 28 -7.42 -13.69 -7.36
N TYR A 29 -7.23 -12.57 -8.04
CA TYR A 29 -6.40 -12.50 -9.24
C TYR A 29 -4.92 -12.20 -8.92
N GLY A 30 -4.02 -12.95 -9.57
CA GLY A 30 -2.57 -12.81 -9.48
C GLY A 30 -2.04 -12.71 -8.05
N ILE A 31 -1.30 -11.63 -7.75
CA ILE A 31 -0.67 -11.41 -6.44
C ILE A 31 -1.62 -10.87 -5.35
N GLY A 32 -2.92 -10.73 -5.66
CA GLY A 32 -3.91 -10.20 -4.75
C GLY A 32 -4.15 -8.69 -4.91
N ASP A 33 -4.77 -8.10 -3.87
CA ASP A 33 -5.12 -6.68 -3.87
C ASP A 33 -3.88 -5.84 -3.53
N VAL A 34 -3.34 -5.14 -4.55
CA VAL A 34 -2.19 -4.26 -4.39
C VAL A 34 -2.58 -3.06 -3.53
N LYS A 35 -1.86 -2.91 -2.41
CA LYS A 35 -1.99 -1.78 -1.51
C LYS A 35 -1.21 -0.62 -2.09
N TYR A 36 -1.84 0.54 -2.10
CA TYR A 36 -1.22 1.74 -2.65
C TYR A 36 -0.14 2.25 -1.67
N ASP A 37 1.12 2.09 -2.07
CA ASP A 37 2.33 2.52 -1.34
C ASP A 37 2.37 4.04 -1.22
N ASN A 38 1.88 4.55 -0.10
CA ASN A 38 2.03 5.95 0.27
C ASN A 38 1.88 6.15 1.77
N THR A 39 2.63 7.14 2.27
CA THR A 39 2.46 7.65 3.63
C THR A 39 1.06 8.23 3.83
N VAL A 40 0.66 8.45 5.09
CA VAL A 40 -0.63 9.11 5.38
C VAL A 40 -0.68 10.50 4.74
N GLU A 41 0.43 11.25 4.78
CA GLU A 41 0.56 12.57 4.15
C GLU A 41 0.28 12.53 2.65
N ASN A 42 0.96 11.65 1.91
CA ASN A 42 0.79 11.55 0.46
C ASN A 42 -0.62 11.03 0.12
N SER A 43 -1.09 10.03 0.88
CA SER A 43 -2.44 9.47 0.71
C SER A 43 -3.53 10.53 0.89
N ALA A 44 -3.38 11.43 1.86
CA ALA A 44 -4.33 12.52 2.09
C ALA A 44 -4.35 13.59 0.96
N MET A 45 -3.34 13.60 0.10
CA MET A 45 -3.25 14.43 -1.10
C MET A 45 -3.46 13.60 -2.38
N ALA A 46 -4.38 12.62 -2.33
CA ALA A 46 -4.69 11.73 -3.44
C ALA A 46 -3.50 10.91 -3.98
N GLY A 47 -2.47 10.70 -3.16
CA GLY A 47 -1.28 9.94 -3.55
C GLY A 47 -0.20 10.77 -4.21
N LEU A 48 -0.30 12.10 -4.21
CA LEU A 48 0.72 12.98 -4.74
C LEU A 48 2.05 12.76 -4.03
N SER A 49 3.04 12.33 -4.80
CA SER A 49 4.37 12.02 -4.30
C SER A 49 5.47 12.42 -5.26
N THR A 50 5.22 12.38 -6.58
CA THR A 50 6.29 12.50 -7.57
C THR A 50 6.87 13.91 -7.61
N ALA A 51 6.04 14.95 -7.62
CA ALA A 51 6.49 16.35 -7.56
C ALA A 51 6.33 16.98 -6.17
N TYR A 52 6.05 16.18 -5.15
CA TYR A 52 5.84 16.68 -3.79
C TYR A 52 7.13 16.62 -2.99
N ILE A 53 7.68 17.80 -2.69
CA ILE A 53 8.75 18.01 -1.72
C ILE A 53 8.11 18.68 -0.50
N THR A 54 8.20 18.00 0.66
CA THR A 54 7.74 18.53 1.95
C THR A 54 8.47 19.82 2.30
N ASP A 55 7.77 20.83 2.82
CA ASP A 55 8.41 22.03 3.41
C ASP A 55 8.90 21.79 4.84
N PHE A 56 8.57 20.63 5.41
CA PHE A 56 8.87 20.28 6.78
C PHE A 56 10.04 19.32 6.86
N ASN A 57 10.85 19.48 7.90
CA ASN A 57 12.13 18.78 8.06
C ASN A 57 12.02 17.35 8.61
N SER A 58 10.81 16.81 8.72
CA SER A 58 10.46 15.56 9.41
C SER A 58 9.69 14.57 8.53
N SER A 59 9.79 14.66 7.21
CA SER A 59 9.12 13.73 6.30
C SER A 59 10.08 13.26 5.21
N PHE A 60 9.98 11.99 4.85
CA PHE A 60 10.75 11.37 3.80
C PHE A 60 9.81 10.67 2.83
N ASN A 61 9.99 10.96 1.56
CA ASN A 61 9.23 10.45 0.44
C ASN A 61 9.97 9.26 -0.17
N PHE A 62 9.49 8.05 0.09
CA PHE A 62 10.01 6.83 -0.51
C PHE A 62 9.60 6.67 -1.97
N ARG A 63 8.41 7.17 -2.35
CA ARG A 63 7.85 6.99 -3.69
C ARG A 63 8.62 7.81 -4.73
N ASN A 64 9.06 9.02 -4.38
CA ASN A 64 10.13 9.71 -5.11
C ASN A 64 11.37 9.88 -4.22
N PRO A 65 12.39 9.00 -4.33
CA PRO A 65 13.58 9.09 -3.49
C PRO A 65 14.38 10.39 -3.69
N ALA A 66 14.17 11.12 -4.79
CA ALA A 66 14.81 12.42 -5.05
C ALA A 66 14.11 13.62 -4.38
N ALA A 67 12.92 13.43 -3.81
CA ALA A 67 12.09 14.51 -3.29
C ALA A 67 12.31 14.79 -1.79
N ASN A 68 13.56 14.68 -1.33
CA ASN A 68 13.91 14.64 0.11
C ASN A 68 14.90 15.72 0.56
N GLU A 69 15.13 16.77 -0.24
CA GLU A 69 16.06 17.88 0.04
C GLU A 69 15.89 18.45 1.46
N ASN A 70 14.64 18.66 1.87
CA ASN A 70 14.31 19.33 3.13
C ASN A 70 14.42 18.44 4.37
N LEU A 71 14.75 17.15 4.26
CA LEU A 71 14.94 16.32 5.44
C LEU A 71 16.20 16.75 6.22
N GLN A 72 15.99 17.25 7.45
CA GLN A 72 17.09 17.67 8.35
C GLN A 72 17.07 16.94 9.68
N LEU A 73 16.01 16.19 10.00
CA LEU A 73 15.88 15.45 11.25
C LEU A 73 15.81 13.95 11.01
N THR A 74 16.35 13.19 11.95
CA THR A 74 16.07 11.77 12.03
C THR A 74 14.63 11.59 12.42
N THR A 75 13.91 10.84 11.61
CA THR A 75 12.46 10.73 11.62
C THR A 75 12.08 9.26 11.69
N ILE A 76 11.21 8.90 12.61
CA ILE A 76 10.57 7.59 12.69
C ILE A 76 9.08 7.78 12.48
N LYS A 77 8.51 7.05 11.52
CA LYS A 77 7.08 7.04 11.23
C LYS A 77 6.49 5.65 11.42
N VAL A 78 5.36 5.60 12.12
CA VAL A 78 4.55 4.40 12.31
C VAL A 78 3.15 4.73 11.86
N GLU A 79 2.62 4.01 10.88
CA GLU A 79 1.33 4.29 10.29
C GLU A 79 0.47 3.03 10.24
N ALA A 80 -0.79 3.16 10.58
CA ALA A 80 -1.79 2.12 10.50
C ALA A 80 -2.94 2.56 9.57
N THR A 81 -3.49 1.60 8.84
CA THR A 81 -4.63 1.80 7.95
C THR A 81 -5.77 0.89 8.39
N ASN A 82 -6.96 1.46 8.44
CA ASN A 82 -8.23 0.77 8.60
C ASN A 82 -9.03 0.92 7.29
N GLU A 83 -9.25 -0.19 6.59
CA GLU A 83 -10.03 -0.27 5.36
C GLU A 83 -11.44 -0.77 5.65
N ASN A 84 -12.45 0.00 5.25
CA ASN A 84 -13.86 -0.40 5.34
C ASN A 84 -14.44 -0.49 3.93
N ASN A 85 -14.81 -1.69 3.53
CA ASN A 85 -15.29 -1.99 2.18
C ASN A 85 -16.75 -2.44 2.21
N PHE A 86 -17.56 -1.83 1.35
CA PHE A 86 -18.98 -2.10 1.19
C PHE A 86 -19.23 -2.60 -0.23
N PHE A 87 -19.43 -3.91 -0.36
CA PHE A 87 -19.63 -4.59 -1.64
C PHE A 87 -21.12 -4.71 -1.97
N LYS A 88 -21.44 -4.49 -3.24
CA LYS A 88 -22.76 -4.72 -3.83
C LYS A 88 -22.61 -5.50 -5.14
N SER A 89 -23.49 -6.47 -5.36
CA SER A 89 -23.61 -7.19 -6.63
C SER A 89 -25.08 -7.27 -7.05
N ASP A 90 -25.33 -7.16 -8.35
CA ASP A 90 -26.68 -7.32 -8.94
C ASP A 90 -27.09 -8.79 -9.02
N TYR A 91 -26.12 -9.73 -8.94
CA TYR A 91 -26.40 -11.14 -8.78
C TYR A 91 -26.98 -11.40 -7.38
N ASN A 92 -28.26 -11.77 -7.30
CA ASN A 92 -29.02 -12.03 -6.07
C ASN A 92 -29.04 -10.88 -5.04
N ASN A 93 -28.72 -9.64 -5.44
CA ASN A 93 -28.72 -8.44 -4.58
C ASN A 93 -27.84 -8.58 -3.32
N TYR A 94 -26.71 -9.27 -3.43
CA TYR A 94 -25.80 -9.47 -2.31
C TYR A 94 -25.17 -8.15 -1.82
N LYS A 95 -25.16 -7.98 -0.49
CA LYS A 95 -24.48 -6.88 0.21
C LYS A 95 -23.57 -7.45 1.27
N VAL A 96 -22.29 -7.10 1.22
CA VAL A 96 -21.29 -7.57 2.17
C VAL A 96 -20.44 -6.40 2.63
N THR A 97 -20.25 -6.30 3.95
CA THR A 97 -19.31 -5.35 4.55
C THR A 97 -18.11 -6.10 5.06
N LYS A 98 -16.91 -5.56 4.81
CA LYS A 98 -15.66 -6.11 5.31
C LYS A 98 -14.78 -5.01 5.89
N HIS A 99 -14.02 -5.37 6.92
CA HIS A 99 -13.16 -4.46 7.67
C HIS A 99 -11.78 -5.09 7.82
N SER A 100 -10.71 -4.33 7.52
CA SER A 100 -9.33 -4.76 7.74
C SER A 100 -8.57 -3.64 8.44
N THR A 101 -7.80 -3.97 9.46
CA THR A 101 -6.88 -3.03 10.12
C THR A 101 -5.50 -3.64 10.08
N TYR A 102 -4.50 -2.86 9.65
CA TYR A 102 -3.13 -3.32 9.57
C TYR A 102 -2.12 -2.19 9.72
N LEU A 103 -0.90 -2.54 10.12
CA LEU A 103 0.25 -1.65 10.08
C LEU A 103 0.62 -1.40 8.61
N SER A 104 0.38 -0.19 8.12
CA SER A 104 0.56 0.15 6.70
C SER A 104 1.95 0.66 6.37
N ASN A 105 2.69 1.18 7.35
CA ASN A 105 4.05 1.65 7.14
C ASN A 105 4.82 1.74 8.46
N LEU A 106 6.08 1.32 8.43
CA LEU A 106 7.06 1.58 9.47
C LEU A 106 8.32 2.08 8.77
N SER A 107 8.76 3.30 9.06
CA SER A 107 9.95 3.85 8.41
C SER A 107 10.82 4.66 9.34
N ILE A 108 12.11 4.66 9.03
CA ILE A 108 13.13 5.50 9.64
C ILE A 108 13.89 6.21 8.52
N ALA A 109 14.06 7.51 8.64
CA ALA A 109 14.86 8.29 7.69
C ALA A 109 15.75 9.28 8.42
N PHE A 110 16.94 9.54 7.90
CA PHE A 110 17.89 10.46 8.50
C PHE A 110 18.77 11.13 7.42
N PRO A 111 19.20 12.38 7.66
CA PRO A 111 20.22 13.01 6.84
C PRO A 111 21.59 12.39 7.16
N ILE A 112 22.30 11.94 6.12
CA ILE A 112 23.72 11.53 6.24
C ILE A 112 24.60 12.79 6.15
N THR A 113 24.31 13.64 5.17
CA THR A 113 24.92 14.96 5.01
C THR A 113 23.84 16.00 4.68
N GLU A 114 24.24 17.25 4.45
CA GLU A 114 23.33 18.28 3.94
C GLU A 114 22.74 17.89 2.58
N LYS A 115 23.53 17.22 1.72
CA LYS A 115 23.14 16.80 0.37
C LYS A 115 22.62 15.36 0.28
N MET A 116 22.98 14.48 1.22
CA MET A 116 22.63 13.06 1.19
C MET A 116 21.67 12.68 2.30
N LYS A 117 20.56 12.05 1.93
CA LYS A 117 19.53 11.56 2.87
C LYS A 117 19.29 10.08 2.62
N PHE A 118 19.01 9.35 3.68
CA PHE A 118 18.72 7.93 3.58
C PHE A 118 17.47 7.57 4.37
N GLY A 119 16.70 6.61 3.86
CA GLY A 119 15.51 6.09 4.49
C GLY A 119 15.43 4.58 4.36
N LEU A 120 14.93 3.92 5.41
CA LEU A 120 14.51 2.52 5.42
C LEU A 120 13.03 2.45 5.77
N GLY A 121 12.29 1.60 5.08
CA GLY A 121 10.85 1.42 5.30
C GLY A 121 10.43 -0.03 5.20
N TYR A 122 9.34 -0.35 5.87
CA TYR A 122 8.60 -1.60 5.76
C TYR A 122 7.14 -1.29 5.52
N GLN A 123 6.51 -2.02 4.60
CA GLN A 123 5.08 -1.90 4.33
C GLN A 123 4.52 -3.20 3.71
N PRO A 124 3.25 -3.54 3.94
CA PRO A 124 2.55 -4.54 3.16
C PRO A 124 2.28 -4.00 1.75
N TYR A 125 2.65 -4.75 0.71
CA TYR A 125 2.49 -4.36 -0.68
C TYR A 125 1.22 -4.91 -1.31
N SER A 126 0.88 -6.16 -1.03
CA SER A 126 -0.36 -6.75 -1.50
C SER A 126 -0.85 -7.80 -0.54
N SER A 127 -2.15 -8.08 -0.61
CA SER A 127 -2.78 -9.07 0.24
C SER A 127 -3.78 -9.89 -0.53
N LYS A 128 -3.74 -11.20 -0.33
CA LYS A 128 -4.71 -12.15 -0.88
C LYS A 128 -5.55 -12.65 0.29
N SER A 129 -6.78 -12.15 0.38
CA SER A 129 -7.75 -12.57 1.40
C SER A 129 -9.14 -12.60 0.79
N TYR A 130 -9.62 -13.81 0.52
CA TYR A 130 -10.98 -14.06 0.07
C TYR A 130 -11.42 -15.46 0.52
N ASN A 131 -12.72 -15.62 0.73
CA ASN A 131 -13.33 -16.91 1.01
C ASN A 131 -14.71 -16.93 0.34
N ILE A 132 -14.87 -17.79 -0.66
CA ILE A 132 -16.05 -17.90 -1.50
C ILE A 132 -16.52 -19.35 -1.44
N LEU A 133 -17.73 -19.57 -0.94
CA LEU A 133 -18.38 -20.87 -0.93
C LEU A 133 -19.47 -20.88 -2.01
N VAL A 134 -19.39 -21.85 -2.91
CA VAL A 134 -20.41 -22.12 -3.93
C VAL A 134 -21.01 -23.49 -3.64
N THR A 135 -22.33 -23.54 -3.43
CA THR A 135 -23.04 -24.80 -3.21
C THR A 135 -24.02 -25.05 -4.35
N GLU A 136 -24.04 -26.28 -4.85
CA GLU A 136 -24.93 -26.75 -5.90
C GLU A 136 -25.60 -28.06 -5.45
N THR A 137 -26.91 -28.17 -5.68
CA THR A 137 -27.63 -29.43 -5.47
C THR A 137 -27.66 -30.19 -6.79
N LEU A 138 -27.09 -31.39 -6.79
CA LEU A 138 -27.01 -32.25 -7.95
C LEU A 138 -28.35 -32.99 -8.18
N GLY A 139 -28.54 -33.52 -9.39
CA GLY A 139 -29.78 -34.20 -9.79
C GLY A 139 -30.12 -35.46 -8.98
N ASP A 140 -29.14 -36.02 -8.26
CA ASP A 140 -29.31 -37.14 -7.34
C ASP A 140 -29.66 -36.70 -5.90
N GLY A 141 -29.84 -35.40 -5.66
CA GLY A 141 -30.13 -34.81 -4.35
C GLY A 141 -28.90 -34.60 -3.46
N SER A 142 -27.69 -34.98 -3.89
CA SER A 142 -26.46 -34.68 -3.17
C SER A 142 -26.08 -33.21 -3.31
N VAL A 143 -25.37 -32.67 -2.31
CA VAL A 143 -24.89 -31.29 -2.31
C VAL A 143 -23.40 -31.28 -2.59
N ARG A 144 -23.00 -30.59 -3.65
CA ARG A 144 -21.62 -30.26 -3.97
C ARG A 144 -21.29 -28.89 -3.38
N ALA A 145 -20.22 -28.81 -2.61
CA ALA A 145 -19.70 -27.56 -2.05
C ALA A 145 -18.29 -27.32 -2.56
N ASN A 146 -18.07 -26.17 -3.22
CA ASN A 146 -16.75 -25.72 -3.65
C ASN A 146 -16.35 -24.48 -2.87
N THR A 147 -15.24 -24.59 -2.12
CA THR A 147 -14.73 -23.50 -1.29
C THR A 147 -13.43 -22.98 -1.89
N PHE A 148 -13.46 -21.73 -2.38
CA PHE A 148 -12.27 -21.03 -2.85
C PHE A 148 -11.78 -20.09 -1.75
N ARG A 149 -10.56 -20.32 -1.27
CA ARG A 149 -9.93 -19.55 -0.20
C ARG A 149 -8.57 -19.05 -0.67
N GLY A 150 -8.38 -17.73 -0.62
CA GLY A 150 -7.08 -17.11 -0.80
C GLY A 150 -6.57 -16.55 0.51
N GLU A 151 -5.31 -16.85 0.84
CA GLU A 151 -4.66 -16.34 2.03
C GLU A 151 -3.20 -15.96 1.78
N GLY A 152 -2.69 -15.01 2.55
CA GLY A 152 -1.31 -14.57 2.48
C GLY A 152 -1.13 -13.09 2.16
N SER A 153 0.11 -12.64 2.28
CA SER A 153 0.49 -11.26 2.03
C SER A 153 1.89 -11.19 1.43
N LEU A 154 2.10 -10.21 0.55
CA LEU A 154 3.42 -9.80 0.13
C LEU A 154 3.79 -8.52 0.87
N ASN A 155 4.96 -8.57 1.50
CA ASN A 155 5.52 -7.46 2.22
C ASN A 155 6.72 -6.89 1.48
N THR A 156 7.04 -5.64 1.75
CA THR A 156 8.18 -4.95 1.16
C THR A 156 9.03 -4.33 2.25
N VAL A 157 10.33 -4.57 2.18
CA VAL A 157 11.34 -3.75 2.85
C VAL A 157 12.03 -2.90 1.80
N GLN A 158 12.14 -1.61 2.05
CA GLN A 158 12.67 -0.65 1.09
C GLN A 158 13.80 0.17 1.70
N GLY A 159 14.81 0.45 0.89
CA GLY A 159 15.89 1.38 1.21
C GLY A 159 16.00 2.44 0.14
N ALA A 160 16.09 3.71 0.52
CA ALA A 160 16.09 4.84 -0.39
C ALA A 160 17.21 5.82 -0.06
N LEU A 161 17.93 6.26 -1.08
CA LEU A 161 18.99 7.25 -1.03
C LEU A 161 18.60 8.46 -1.88
N SER A 162 18.68 9.65 -1.29
CA SER A 162 18.50 10.94 -1.96
C SER A 162 19.83 11.66 -2.03
N TYR A 163 20.14 12.25 -3.18
CA TYR A 163 21.32 13.07 -3.40
C TYR A 163 20.96 14.38 -4.08
N GLN A 164 21.26 15.50 -3.43
CA GLN A 164 21.09 16.84 -3.98
C GLN A 164 22.32 17.23 -4.82
N VAL A 165 22.18 17.27 -6.13
CA VAL A 165 23.28 17.62 -7.05
C VAL A 165 23.50 19.13 -7.05
N THR A 166 22.43 19.90 -7.26
CA THR A 166 22.41 21.37 -7.18
C THR A 166 21.28 21.79 -6.24
N PRO A 167 21.23 23.04 -5.74
CA PRO A 167 20.13 23.49 -4.89
C PRO A 167 18.73 23.38 -5.51
N GLU A 168 18.64 23.18 -6.83
CA GLU A 168 17.38 23.01 -7.56
C GLU A 168 17.16 21.59 -8.05
N PHE A 169 18.20 20.74 -8.14
CA PHE A 169 18.10 19.42 -8.77
C PHE A 169 18.52 18.28 -7.83
N GLY A 170 17.60 17.34 -7.65
CA GLY A 170 17.78 16.14 -6.82
C GLY A 170 17.71 14.86 -7.66
N LEU A 171 18.52 13.87 -7.26
CA LEU A 171 18.49 12.50 -7.74
C LEU A 171 18.19 11.55 -6.59
N GLY A 172 17.59 10.41 -6.90
CA GLY A 172 17.30 9.41 -5.89
C GLY A 172 17.26 8.00 -6.45
N LEU A 173 17.61 7.06 -5.60
CA LEU A 173 17.56 5.63 -5.85
C LEU A 173 16.84 4.95 -4.69
N ARG A 174 15.87 4.10 -4.99
CA ARG A 174 15.22 3.21 -4.02
C ARG A 174 15.33 1.77 -4.49
N THR A 175 15.64 0.88 -3.57
CA THR A 175 15.62 -0.56 -3.77
C THR A 175 14.53 -1.15 -2.89
N ASN A 176 13.66 -1.97 -3.46
CA ASN A 176 12.62 -2.66 -2.72
C ASN A 176 12.87 -4.17 -2.76
N PHE A 177 12.66 -4.83 -1.63
CA PHE A 177 12.71 -6.27 -1.48
C PHE A 177 11.32 -6.79 -1.10
N TYR A 178 10.71 -7.56 -2.00
CA TYR A 178 9.39 -8.17 -1.84
C TYR A 178 9.54 -9.61 -1.37
N PHE A 179 8.83 -9.93 -0.29
CA PHE A 179 8.83 -11.27 0.26
C PHE A 179 7.44 -11.64 0.79
N GLY A 180 7.07 -12.91 0.61
CA GLY A 180 5.82 -13.43 1.15
C GLY A 180 5.41 -14.72 0.47
N ASN A 181 4.38 -15.34 1.03
CA ASN A 181 3.70 -16.47 0.43
C ASN A 181 2.26 -16.06 0.16
N LEU A 182 1.75 -16.46 -0.99
CA LEU A 182 0.34 -16.36 -1.36
C LEU A 182 -0.19 -17.77 -1.61
N TYR A 183 -1.35 -18.06 -1.08
CA TYR A 183 -2.00 -19.34 -1.18
C TYR A 183 -3.35 -19.17 -1.87
N ASP A 184 -3.63 -20.05 -2.81
CA ASP A 184 -4.95 -20.25 -3.39
C ASP A 184 -5.34 -21.70 -3.13
N ILE A 185 -6.41 -21.88 -2.38
CA ILE A 185 -6.91 -23.17 -1.92
C ILE A 185 -8.31 -23.35 -2.51
N ASP A 186 -8.50 -24.43 -3.26
CA ASP A 186 -9.80 -24.88 -3.76
C ASP A 186 -10.16 -26.22 -3.12
N GLU A 187 -11.23 -26.24 -2.35
CA GLU A 187 -11.72 -27.39 -1.60
C GLU A 187 -13.06 -27.84 -2.14
N LEU A 188 -13.08 -29.03 -2.72
CA LEU A 188 -14.26 -29.68 -3.26
C LEU A 188 -14.76 -30.76 -2.31
N ALA A 189 -15.97 -30.57 -1.78
CA ALA A 189 -16.64 -31.50 -0.88
C ALA A 189 -18.00 -31.93 -1.46
N TYR A 190 -18.37 -33.18 -1.20
CA TYR A 190 -19.69 -33.73 -1.54
C TYR A 190 -20.37 -34.25 -0.29
N SER A 191 -21.69 -34.05 -0.17
CA SER A 191 -22.46 -34.50 1.00
C SER A 191 -22.48 -36.03 1.20
N ASN A 192 -22.19 -36.79 0.15
CA ASN A 192 -22.13 -38.26 0.15
C ASN A 192 -20.69 -38.82 0.19
N ALA A 193 -19.67 -37.96 0.33
CA ALA A 193 -18.27 -38.36 0.40
C ALA A 193 -17.66 -37.96 1.75
N GLU A 194 -16.85 -38.87 2.32
CA GLU A 194 -16.17 -38.62 3.60
C GLU A 194 -14.88 -37.79 3.44
N LEU A 195 -14.26 -37.88 2.26
CA LEU A 195 -13.02 -37.15 1.93
C LEU A 195 -13.32 -35.92 1.07
N ILE A 196 -12.58 -34.85 1.35
CA ILE A 196 -12.52 -33.61 0.59
C ILE A 196 -11.36 -33.74 -0.41
N ASN A 197 -11.57 -33.27 -1.64
CA ASN A 197 -10.48 -33.06 -2.59
C ASN A 197 -10.02 -31.61 -2.51
N GLY A 198 -8.73 -31.39 -2.24
CA GLY A 198 -8.15 -30.07 -2.06
C GLY A 198 -7.01 -29.81 -3.04
N TYR A 199 -7.12 -28.71 -3.77
CA TYR A 199 -6.09 -28.16 -4.62
C TYR A 199 -5.47 -26.94 -3.93
N GLU A 200 -4.17 -26.98 -3.69
CA GLU A 200 -3.44 -25.89 -3.06
C GLU A 200 -2.35 -25.39 -4.02
N THR A 201 -2.39 -24.09 -4.32
CA THR A 201 -1.30 -23.41 -5.02
C THR A 201 -0.64 -22.42 -4.08
N ARG A 202 0.62 -22.69 -3.73
CA ARG A 202 1.47 -21.79 -2.97
C ARG A 202 2.44 -21.06 -3.89
N ASN A 203 2.35 -19.74 -3.92
CA ASN A 203 3.27 -18.87 -4.63
C ASN A 203 4.20 -18.20 -3.63
N ARG A 204 5.48 -18.57 -3.68
CA ARG A 204 6.54 -17.92 -2.90
C ARG A 204 7.17 -16.83 -3.75
N VAL A 205 7.08 -15.60 -3.27
CA VAL A 205 7.65 -14.43 -3.95
C VAL A 205 8.88 -13.98 -3.19
N ASN A 206 9.99 -13.84 -3.93
CA ASN A 206 11.24 -13.27 -3.45
C ASN A 206 11.83 -12.40 -4.57
N ASN A 207 11.55 -11.09 -4.55
CA ASN A 207 11.83 -10.21 -5.68
C ASN A 207 12.49 -8.90 -5.23
N PHE A 208 13.33 -8.35 -6.09
CA PHE A 208 13.89 -7.01 -5.96
C PHE A 208 13.40 -6.11 -7.10
N ASN A 209 13.10 -4.86 -6.81
CA ASN A 209 12.97 -3.86 -7.85
C ASN A 209 13.76 -2.59 -7.48
N PHE A 210 13.96 -1.75 -8.48
CA PHE A 210 14.70 -0.50 -8.34
C PHE A 210 13.87 0.65 -8.87
N THR A 211 13.74 1.70 -8.07
CA THR A 211 13.13 2.98 -8.49
C THR A 211 14.22 4.03 -8.60
N VAL A 212 14.30 4.70 -9.74
CA VAL A 212 15.08 5.93 -9.91
C VAL A 212 14.13 7.10 -9.89
N GLY A 213 14.51 8.17 -9.20
CA GLY A 213 13.75 9.41 -9.11
C GLY A 213 14.59 10.62 -9.45
N THR A 214 13.94 11.64 -10.01
CA THR A 214 14.50 12.96 -10.22
C THR A 214 13.51 14.02 -9.77
N THR A 215 14.04 15.15 -9.31
CA THR A 215 13.26 16.33 -8.96
C THR A 215 13.97 17.60 -9.41
N TYR A 216 13.20 18.58 -9.87
CA TYR A 216 13.64 19.92 -10.14
C TYR A 216 12.75 20.91 -9.40
N GLN A 217 13.29 21.67 -8.46
CA GLN A 217 12.58 22.70 -7.71
C GLN A 217 13.22 24.07 -7.92
N LYS A 218 12.47 24.98 -8.52
CA LYS A 218 12.87 26.38 -8.68
C LYS A 218 12.17 27.25 -7.64
N LYS A 219 12.96 27.97 -6.84
CA LYS A 219 12.48 28.94 -5.84
C LYS A 219 12.52 30.35 -6.44
N TYR A 220 11.44 31.11 -6.28
CA TYR A 220 11.30 32.50 -6.74
C TYR A 220 11.38 33.46 -5.55
N GLU A 221 11.65 34.75 -5.80
CA GLU A 221 11.85 35.78 -4.75
C GLU A 221 10.65 35.95 -3.80
N ASN A 222 9.42 35.66 -4.25
CA ASN A 222 8.20 35.76 -3.42
C ASN A 222 7.88 34.48 -2.63
N ASP A 223 8.90 33.70 -2.24
CA ASP A 223 8.78 32.39 -1.57
C ASP A 223 7.92 31.36 -2.31
N ARG A 224 7.68 31.60 -3.60
CA ARG A 224 6.96 30.69 -4.49
C ARG A 224 7.93 29.65 -5.00
N LYS A 225 7.46 28.42 -5.17
CA LYS A 225 8.25 27.30 -5.69
C LYS A 225 7.49 26.57 -6.78
N LEU A 226 8.18 26.28 -7.86
CA LEU A 226 7.74 25.35 -8.90
C LEU A 226 8.54 24.07 -8.75
N THR A 227 7.86 22.92 -8.69
CA THR A 227 8.50 21.61 -8.57
C THR A 227 8.04 20.70 -9.70
N LEU A 228 8.99 20.05 -10.36
CA LEU A 228 8.77 19.00 -11.32
C LEU A 228 9.42 17.74 -10.78
N GLY A 229 8.81 16.58 -11.04
CA GLY A 229 9.39 15.31 -10.62
C GLY A 229 9.07 14.21 -11.61
N ALA A 230 9.97 13.24 -11.69
CA ALA A 230 9.78 12.02 -12.46
C ALA A 230 10.35 10.83 -11.69
N THR A 231 9.69 9.69 -11.79
CA THR A 231 10.15 8.42 -11.20
C THR A 231 9.92 7.28 -12.16
N THR A 232 10.81 6.29 -12.13
CA THR A 232 10.64 5.04 -12.88
C THR A 232 11.08 3.88 -12.03
N THR A 233 10.18 2.93 -11.83
CA THR A 233 10.43 1.66 -11.16
C THR A 233 10.62 0.58 -12.21
N PHE A 234 11.81 0.00 -12.23
CA PHE A 234 12.17 -1.11 -13.10
C PHE A 234 11.85 -2.42 -12.38
N GLY A 235 10.94 -3.18 -12.97
CA GLY A 235 10.70 -4.57 -12.59
C GLY A 235 11.92 -5.43 -12.91
N ASN A 236 12.45 -6.15 -11.92
CA ASN A 236 13.48 -7.15 -12.18
C ASN A 236 12.82 -8.51 -12.47
N SER A 237 13.49 -9.33 -13.28
CA SER A 237 13.08 -10.68 -13.65
C SER A 237 13.36 -11.70 -12.54
N SER A 238 12.92 -11.40 -11.30
CA SER A 238 13.06 -12.36 -10.21
C SER A 238 12.01 -13.46 -10.31
N LYS A 239 12.38 -14.62 -9.77
CA LYS A 239 11.65 -15.89 -9.84
C LYS A 239 10.54 -15.91 -8.77
N MET A 240 9.31 -16.18 -9.19
CA MET A 240 8.27 -16.72 -8.29
C MET A 240 8.26 -18.23 -8.43
N GLU A 241 8.35 -18.88 -7.28
CA GLU A 241 8.24 -20.33 -7.19
C GLU A 241 6.79 -20.66 -6.85
N SER A 242 6.12 -21.36 -7.76
CA SER A 242 4.75 -21.83 -7.60
C SER A 242 4.77 -23.33 -7.33
N TYR A 243 4.21 -23.72 -6.19
CA TYR A 243 4.05 -25.11 -5.77
C TYR A 243 2.56 -25.44 -5.83
N TYR A 244 2.20 -26.43 -6.61
CA TYR A 244 0.84 -26.94 -6.73
C TYR A 244 0.77 -28.33 -6.11
N THR A 245 -0.17 -28.53 -5.21
CA THR A 245 -0.41 -29.81 -4.53
C THR A 245 -1.89 -30.15 -4.63
N ASN A 246 -2.19 -31.32 -5.18
CA ASN A 246 -3.52 -31.93 -5.15
C ASN A 246 -3.52 -33.02 -4.07
N SER A 247 -4.46 -32.95 -3.14
CA SER A 247 -4.54 -33.88 -2.02
C SER A 247 -5.99 -34.23 -1.67
N THR A 248 -6.17 -35.37 -1.01
CA THR A 248 -7.44 -35.77 -0.40
C THR A 248 -7.27 -35.88 1.12
N TYR A 249 -8.24 -35.39 1.88
CA TYR A 249 -8.20 -35.36 3.35
C TYR A 249 -9.60 -35.14 3.94
N PHE A 250 -9.74 -35.25 5.26
CA PHE A 250 -10.93 -34.78 5.98
C PHE A 250 -10.54 -33.87 7.15
N TYR A 251 -11.49 -33.05 7.62
CA TYR A 251 -11.29 -32.24 8.82
C TYR A 251 -11.75 -33.00 10.06
N ASN A 252 -10.89 -33.08 11.07
CA ASN A 252 -11.31 -33.58 12.38
C ASN A 252 -12.20 -32.56 13.13
N SER A 253 -12.71 -32.96 14.30
CA SER A 253 -13.54 -32.08 15.15
C SER A 253 -12.85 -30.79 15.62
N ALA A 254 -11.52 -30.71 15.51
CA ALA A 254 -10.72 -29.52 15.81
C ALA A 254 -10.43 -28.66 14.56
N GLY A 255 -10.96 -29.00 13.39
CA GLY A 255 -10.75 -28.26 12.14
C GLY A 255 -9.36 -28.46 11.52
N VAL A 256 -8.63 -29.50 11.91
CA VAL A 256 -7.30 -29.82 11.36
C VAL A 256 -7.43 -30.89 10.28
N LYS A 257 -6.68 -30.72 9.18
CA LYS A 257 -6.59 -31.70 8.08
C LYS A 257 -5.99 -33.00 8.60
N ASN A 258 -6.69 -34.11 8.42
CA ASN A 258 -6.28 -35.47 8.79
C ASN A 258 -6.35 -36.39 7.55
N TYR A 259 -5.55 -37.47 7.56
CA TYR A 259 -5.45 -38.44 6.45
C TYR A 259 -5.14 -37.79 5.08
N ILE A 260 -4.12 -36.93 5.05
CA ILE A 260 -3.70 -36.26 3.82
C ILE A 260 -3.01 -37.28 2.89
N SER A 261 -3.64 -37.57 1.76
CA SER A 261 -3.04 -38.33 0.66
C SER A 261 -2.77 -37.41 -0.53
N VAL A 262 -1.50 -37.25 -0.90
CA VAL A 262 -1.07 -36.41 -2.02
C VAL A 262 -1.20 -37.19 -3.32
N VAL A 263 -1.98 -36.65 -4.25
CA VAL A 263 -2.28 -37.26 -5.56
C VAL A 263 -1.30 -36.75 -6.61
N GLU A 264 -0.98 -35.46 -6.57
CA GLU A 264 -0.13 -34.80 -7.56
C GLU A 264 0.59 -33.60 -6.95
N GLU A 265 1.86 -33.42 -7.33
CA GLU A 265 2.63 -32.22 -7.05
C GLU A 265 3.28 -31.69 -8.33
N ARG A 266 3.22 -30.37 -8.52
CA ARG A 266 3.90 -29.69 -9.63
C ARG A 266 4.58 -28.44 -9.11
N ASN A 267 5.79 -28.20 -9.61
CA ASN A 267 6.53 -26.99 -9.32
C ASN A 267 6.75 -26.21 -10.62
N SER A 268 6.51 -24.92 -10.59
CA SER A 268 6.78 -24.02 -11.70
C SER A 268 7.53 -22.80 -11.23
N THR A 269 8.30 -22.20 -12.14
CA THR A 269 8.94 -20.90 -11.90
C THR A 269 8.43 -19.91 -12.93
N ALA A 270 7.87 -18.80 -12.47
CA ALA A 270 7.49 -17.68 -13.33
C ALA A 270 8.47 -16.51 -13.13
N ASN A 271 8.77 -15.80 -14.22
CA ASN A 271 9.56 -14.57 -14.21
C ASN A 271 8.63 -13.36 -14.44
N ASN A 272 9.08 -12.16 -14.07
CA ASN A 272 8.41 -10.88 -14.31
C ASN A 272 7.03 -10.75 -13.66
N LEU A 273 7.01 -10.51 -12.34
CA LEU A 273 5.79 -10.25 -11.58
C LEU A 273 5.47 -8.78 -11.34
N LEU A 274 6.47 -7.92 -11.48
CA LEU A 274 6.36 -6.52 -11.12
C LEU A 274 6.54 -5.69 -12.37
N PRO A 275 5.46 -5.08 -12.88
CA PRO A 275 5.55 -4.31 -14.10
C PRO A 275 6.39 -3.05 -13.93
N LEU A 276 6.86 -2.54 -15.06
CA LEU A 276 7.40 -1.18 -15.16
C LEU A 276 6.33 -0.17 -14.69
N GLU A 277 6.70 0.68 -13.73
CA GLU A 277 5.91 1.85 -13.31
C GLU A 277 6.68 3.12 -13.62
N ALA A 278 6.03 4.11 -14.21
CA ALA A 278 6.59 5.43 -14.47
C ALA A 278 5.62 6.50 -14.00
N SER A 279 6.13 7.53 -13.33
CA SER A 279 5.31 8.65 -12.88
C SER A 279 5.95 9.97 -13.24
N VAL A 280 5.12 10.94 -13.61
CA VAL A 280 5.52 12.33 -13.82
C VAL A 280 4.58 13.24 -13.06
N GLY A 281 5.09 14.33 -12.51
CA GLY A 281 4.27 15.28 -11.78
C GLY A 281 4.79 16.71 -11.86
N ALA A 282 3.89 17.64 -11.57
CA ALA A 282 4.17 19.05 -11.42
C ALA A 282 3.45 19.60 -10.19
N GLY A 283 4.10 20.52 -9.49
CA GLY A 283 3.60 21.15 -8.28
C GLY A 283 3.99 22.62 -8.23
N PHE A 284 3.10 23.42 -7.65
CA PHE A 284 3.33 24.83 -7.40
C PHE A 284 2.88 25.17 -5.99
N GLY A 285 3.62 26.00 -5.30
CA GLY A 285 3.29 26.35 -3.94
C GLY A 285 3.99 27.60 -3.45
N HIS A 286 3.63 27.99 -2.24
CA HIS A 286 4.29 29.02 -1.48
C HIS A 286 4.80 28.41 -0.18
N ASN A 287 6.09 28.62 0.09
CA ASN A 287 6.79 28.01 1.21
C ASN A 287 6.02 28.20 2.53
N LEU A 288 5.76 27.10 3.24
CA LEU A 288 5.05 27.09 4.53
C LEU A 288 3.65 27.75 4.53
N ARG A 289 2.98 27.88 3.37
CA ARG A 289 1.60 28.38 3.29
C ARG A 289 0.66 27.45 2.54
N TRP A 290 1.03 27.05 1.32
CA TRP A 290 0.19 26.17 0.53
C TRP A 290 0.96 25.51 -0.60
N PHE A 291 0.42 24.41 -1.10
CA PHE A 291 0.93 23.69 -2.25
C PHE A 291 -0.22 23.04 -3.00
N VAL A 292 -0.14 23.04 -4.32
CA VAL A 292 -1.01 22.28 -5.21
C VAL A 292 -0.16 21.52 -6.21
N GLY A 293 -0.57 20.31 -6.56
CA GLY A 293 0.13 19.51 -7.53
C GLY A 293 -0.80 18.58 -8.30
N SER A 294 -0.24 18.03 -9.36
CA SER A 294 -0.85 16.96 -10.16
C SER A 294 0.22 15.95 -10.55
N GLN A 295 -0.17 14.70 -10.70
CA GLN A 295 0.70 13.65 -11.20
C GLN A 295 -0.08 12.67 -12.07
N VAL A 296 0.67 12.03 -12.96
CA VAL A 296 0.21 10.89 -13.75
C VAL A 296 1.14 9.73 -13.47
N ASP A 297 0.56 8.61 -13.07
CA ASP A 297 1.23 7.34 -12.86
C ASP A 297 0.81 6.38 -13.98
N TYR A 298 1.78 5.74 -14.62
CA TYR A 298 1.59 4.71 -15.63
C TYR A 298 2.20 3.41 -15.13
N ARG A 299 1.44 2.32 -15.24
CA ARG A 299 1.92 0.98 -14.93
C ARG A 299 1.63 0.07 -16.11
N LYS A 300 2.68 -0.54 -16.66
CA LYS A 300 2.58 -1.48 -17.77
C LYS A 300 1.81 -2.73 -17.34
N GLY A 301 1.00 -3.28 -18.23
CA GLY A 301 0.40 -4.60 -18.09
C GLY A 301 1.43 -5.71 -18.29
N GLU A 302 1.33 -6.78 -17.53
CA GLU A 302 2.13 -8.00 -17.70
C GLU A 302 1.23 -9.22 -17.66
N THR A 303 1.53 -10.22 -18.49
CA THR A 303 0.86 -11.51 -18.44
C THR A 303 1.52 -12.36 -17.37
N ILE A 304 0.77 -12.70 -16.34
CA ILE A 304 1.24 -13.60 -15.28
C ILE A 304 0.63 -14.97 -15.55
N GLN A 305 1.49 -15.99 -15.61
CA GLN A 305 1.04 -17.37 -15.66
C GLN A 305 0.68 -17.82 -14.24
N PHE A 306 -0.60 -18.10 -14.01
CA PHE A 306 -1.08 -18.61 -12.73
C PHE A 306 -1.68 -20.00 -12.96
N VAL A 307 -1.00 -21.03 -12.47
CA VAL A 307 -1.49 -22.44 -12.53
C VAL A 307 -1.84 -22.87 -13.97
N GLY A 308 -1.02 -22.47 -14.94
CA GLY A 308 -1.21 -22.85 -16.35
C GLY A 308 -2.32 -22.08 -17.09
N GLN A 309 -2.98 -21.10 -16.46
CA GLN A 309 -3.79 -20.11 -17.15
C GLN A 309 -3.02 -18.78 -17.26
N ASP A 310 -2.99 -18.24 -18.47
CA ASP A 310 -2.42 -16.91 -18.72
C ASP A 310 -3.42 -15.85 -18.26
N PHE A 311 -3.04 -15.06 -17.26
CA PHE A 311 -3.81 -13.91 -16.84
C PHE A 311 -3.14 -12.62 -17.33
N GLU A 312 -3.74 -11.98 -18.32
CA GLU A 312 -3.24 -10.75 -18.92
C GLU A 312 -3.69 -9.53 -18.10
N TYR A 313 -2.75 -8.88 -17.43
CA TYR A 313 -3.01 -7.55 -16.88
C TYR A 313 -2.92 -6.51 -18.00
N LYS A 314 -3.90 -5.60 -18.04
CA LYS A 314 -3.86 -4.44 -18.92
C LYS A 314 -3.05 -3.30 -18.33
N ASP A 315 -2.61 -2.41 -19.19
CA ASP A 315 -2.02 -1.13 -18.81
C ASP A 315 -2.95 -0.32 -17.90
N SER A 316 -2.38 0.24 -16.85
CA SER A 316 -3.09 1.02 -15.84
C SER A 316 -2.53 2.43 -15.77
N TYR A 317 -3.44 3.40 -15.62
CA TYR A 317 -3.10 4.81 -15.54
C TYR A 317 -3.85 5.43 -14.38
N ARG A 318 -3.15 6.21 -13.56
CA ARG A 318 -3.73 6.98 -12.47
C ARG A 318 -3.40 8.45 -12.62
N ILE A 319 -4.42 9.28 -12.53
CA ILE A 319 -4.30 10.74 -12.53
C ILE A 319 -4.71 11.20 -11.15
N SER A 320 -3.84 11.97 -10.49
CA SER A 320 -4.09 12.49 -9.15
C SER A 320 -3.84 13.99 -9.11
N ALA A 321 -4.68 14.71 -8.37
CA ALA A 321 -4.52 16.13 -8.10
C ALA A 321 -4.86 16.42 -6.64
N GLY A 322 -4.17 17.36 -6.03
CA GLY A 322 -4.29 17.60 -4.59
C GLY A 322 -3.32 18.63 -4.09
N GLY A 323 -3.32 18.84 -2.78
CA GLY A 323 -2.54 19.89 -2.16
C GLY A 323 -2.69 19.95 -0.66
N TRP A 324 -2.03 20.94 -0.09
CA TRP A 324 -2.13 21.25 1.33
C TRP A 324 -2.16 22.76 1.57
N ILE A 325 -2.74 23.14 2.70
CA ILE A 325 -2.77 24.51 3.20
C ILE A 325 -2.38 24.52 4.68
N LEU A 326 -1.53 25.47 5.03
CA LEU A 326 -1.10 25.78 6.39
C LEU A 326 -1.47 27.23 6.67
N PRO A 327 -2.56 27.50 7.41
CA PRO A 327 -3.07 28.86 7.59
C PRO A 327 -2.05 29.79 8.25
N ASN A 328 -1.57 29.41 9.43
CA ASN A 328 -0.55 30.17 10.15
C ASN A 328 0.23 29.28 11.11
N ALA A 329 1.43 28.95 10.69
CA ALA A 329 2.36 28.11 11.41
C ALA A 329 2.80 28.71 12.79
N ASN A 330 2.77 30.03 12.93
CA ASN A 330 3.25 30.78 14.10
C ASN A 330 2.14 31.24 15.05
N ASN A 331 0.86 30.91 14.80
CA ASN A 331 -0.21 31.34 15.70
C ASN A 331 -0.24 30.50 16.99
N PHE A 332 0.31 31.05 18.08
CA PHE A 332 0.31 30.40 19.39
C PHE A 332 -1.05 30.40 20.10
N ARG A 333 -2.01 31.23 19.66
CA ARG A 333 -3.34 31.37 20.27
C ARG A 333 -4.35 30.40 19.68
N ASN A 334 -4.27 30.11 18.38
CA ASN A 334 -5.23 29.25 17.69
C ASN A 334 -4.55 27.99 17.16
N TYR A 335 -4.85 26.84 17.78
CA TYR A 335 -4.30 25.55 17.37
C TYR A 335 -4.71 25.16 15.94
N PHE A 336 -5.94 25.48 15.53
CA PHE A 336 -6.47 25.10 14.21
C PHE A 336 -5.74 25.78 13.04
N GLU A 337 -5.08 26.92 13.29
CA GLU A 337 -4.26 27.59 12.28
C GLU A 337 -2.89 26.92 12.08
N ARG A 338 -2.45 26.12 13.05
CA ARG A 338 -1.19 25.35 12.99
C ARG A 338 -1.38 23.96 12.35
N ILE A 339 -2.62 23.56 12.10
CA ILE A 339 -2.93 22.28 11.45
C ILE A 339 -2.66 22.41 9.95
N ILE A 340 -2.02 21.40 9.38
CA ILE A 340 -1.84 21.30 7.93
C ILE A 340 -2.99 20.50 7.37
N TYR A 341 -3.86 21.15 6.62
CA TYR A 341 -4.99 20.51 5.97
C TYR A 341 -4.58 20.03 4.58
N ARG A 342 -4.91 18.79 4.26
CA ARG A 342 -4.62 18.12 2.99
C ARG A 342 -5.90 17.70 2.32
N TYR A 343 -5.92 17.80 1.00
CA TYR A 343 -7.04 17.39 0.18
C TYR A 343 -6.56 16.92 -1.19
N GLY A 344 -7.36 16.09 -1.85
CA GLY A 344 -7.09 15.66 -3.21
C GLY A 344 -8.19 14.79 -3.79
N ALA A 345 -8.09 14.53 -5.09
CA ALA A 345 -8.90 13.56 -5.82
C ALA A 345 -8.03 12.78 -6.81
N PHE A 346 -8.42 11.55 -7.09
CA PHE A 346 -7.76 10.72 -8.09
C PHE A 346 -8.75 9.89 -8.89
N TYR A 347 -8.34 9.57 -10.10
CA TYR A 347 -8.98 8.59 -10.97
C TYR A 347 -7.92 7.59 -11.43
N GLU A 348 -8.24 6.31 -11.33
CA GLU A 348 -7.36 5.21 -11.72
C GLU A 348 -8.13 4.25 -12.63
N LYS A 349 -7.62 4.07 -13.83
CA LYS A 349 -7.99 2.97 -14.71
C LYS A 349 -7.23 1.73 -14.25
N GLY A 350 -7.94 0.73 -13.73
CA GLY A 350 -7.33 -0.48 -13.20
C GLY A 350 -6.72 -1.36 -14.29
N ASN A 351 -5.89 -2.31 -13.85
CA ASN A 351 -5.24 -3.31 -14.70
C ASN A 351 -6.08 -4.57 -14.93
N LEU A 352 -7.24 -4.70 -14.27
CA LEU A 352 -8.14 -5.83 -14.40
C LEU A 352 -9.23 -5.53 -15.43
N ASN A 353 -9.34 -6.42 -16.42
CA ASN A 353 -10.45 -6.45 -17.36
C ASN A 353 -11.20 -7.77 -17.18
N ILE A 354 -12.44 -7.70 -16.68
CA ILE A 354 -13.27 -8.87 -16.40
C ILE A 354 -14.54 -8.72 -17.23
N ASN A 355 -14.93 -9.75 -17.98
CA ASN A 355 -16.11 -9.71 -18.87
C ASN A 355 -16.11 -8.48 -19.79
N ASN A 356 -14.98 -8.19 -20.45
CA ASN A 356 -14.79 -7.01 -21.31
C ASN A 356 -15.01 -5.65 -20.62
N THR A 357 -15.00 -5.60 -19.29
CA THR A 357 -15.26 -4.38 -18.53
C THR A 357 -14.06 -4.04 -17.65
N ASP A 358 -13.56 -2.80 -17.77
CA ASP A 358 -12.42 -2.31 -16.98
C ASP A 358 -12.87 -1.97 -15.55
N ILE A 359 -12.10 -2.41 -14.55
CA ILE A 359 -12.35 -2.10 -13.14
C ILE A 359 -11.66 -0.77 -12.79
N ASN A 360 -12.41 0.32 -12.91
CA ASN A 360 -11.92 1.66 -12.58
C ASN A 360 -12.08 1.98 -11.09
N LYS A 361 -11.23 2.87 -10.57
CA LYS A 361 -11.27 3.39 -9.21
C LYS A 361 -11.31 4.92 -9.25
N PHE A 362 -12.19 5.50 -8.45
CA PHE A 362 -12.25 6.94 -8.21
C PHE A 362 -12.28 7.20 -6.71
N GLY A 363 -11.61 8.25 -6.26
CA GLY A 363 -11.64 8.62 -4.85
C GLY A 363 -11.31 10.08 -4.59
N ILE A 364 -11.78 10.54 -3.44
CA ILE A 364 -11.44 11.82 -2.83
C ILE A 364 -10.75 11.55 -1.49
N THR A 365 -9.83 12.43 -1.14
CA THR A 365 -8.98 12.28 0.05
C THR A 365 -8.96 13.57 0.83
N PHE A 366 -8.99 13.44 2.14
CA PHE A 366 -8.84 14.53 3.10
C PHE A 366 -7.85 14.11 4.16
N GLY A 367 -7.15 15.06 4.76
CA GLY A 367 -6.33 14.77 5.92
C GLY A 367 -5.88 16.00 6.68
N ALA A 368 -5.31 15.74 7.84
CA ALA A 368 -4.78 16.74 8.75
C ALA A 368 -3.49 16.24 9.40
N THR A 369 -2.46 17.08 9.44
CA THR A 369 -1.33 16.89 10.35
C THR A 369 -1.55 17.76 11.58
N LEU A 370 -1.64 17.11 12.73
CA LEU A 370 -1.86 17.70 14.04
C LEU A 370 -0.50 17.79 14.77
N PRO A 371 0.19 18.94 14.75
CA PRO A 371 1.46 19.08 15.44
C PRO A 371 1.26 19.01 16.95
N PHE A 372 2.20 18.38 17.68
CA PHE A 372 2.13 18.35 19.14
C PHE A 372 2.53 19.70 19.76
N LYS A 373 1.91 20.06 20.89
CA LYS A 373 1.92 21.41 21.48
C LYS A 373 3.31 22.05 21.65
N ASN A 374 4.36 21.25 21.87
CA ASN A 374 5.73 21.71 22.15
C ASN A 374 6.72 21.53 20.99
N THR A 375 6.22 21.33 19.77
CA THR A 375 7.05 21.18 18.58
C THR A 375 7.21 22.53 17.87
N SER A 376 8.46 22.91 17.61
CA SER A 376 8.80 24.02 16.71
C SER A 376 8.55 23.58 15.26
N LEU A 377 8.32 24.53 14.35
CA LEU A 377 8.12 24.27 12.91
C LEU A 377 9.20 23.39 12.30
N ASN A 378 10.44 23.53 12.80
CA ASN A 378 11.58 22.78 12.32
C ASN A 378 11.68 21.36 12.91
N ARG A 379 10.86 21.01 13.91
CA ARG A 379 10.81 19.71 14.62
C ARG A 379 9.37 19.19 14.66
N MET A 380 8.73 19.11 13.51
CA MET A 380 7.31 18.78 13.42
C MET A 380 7.09 17.28 13.70
N THR A 381 6.94 16.96 14.98
CA THR A 381 6.41 15.71 15.50
C THR A 381 4.90 15.88 15.67
N GLY A 382 4.11 14.92 15.20
CA GLY A 382 2.68 15.06 15.20
C GLY A 382 1.93 13.79 14.85
N LEU A 383 0.62 13.95 14.80
CA LEU A 383 -0.33 12.93 14.39
C LEU A 383 -0.85 13.28 12.99
N ASP A 384 -0.62 12.41 12.04
CA ASP A 384 -1.20 12.48 10.70
C ASP A 384 -2.48 11.66 10.67
N VAL A 385 -3.57 12.26 10.21
CA VAL A 385 -4.85 11.58 10.00
C VAL A 385 -5.27 11.80 8.56
N GLY A 386 -5.63 10.72 7.87
CA GLY A 386 -6.12 10.74 6.50
C GLY A 386 -7.40 9.93 6.36
N VAL A 387 -8.30 10.39 5.50
CA VAL A 387 -9.52 9.69 5.12
C VAL A 387 -9.57 9.64 3.59
N GLU A 388 -9.74 8.43 3.05
CA GLU A 388 -9.92 8.17 1.62
C GLU A 388 -11.33 7.61 1.42
N LEU A 389 -12.12 8.28 0.58
CA LEU A 389 -13.49 7.88 0.24
C LEU A 389 -13.55 7.63 -1.26
N GLY A 390 -14.15 6.53 -1.68
CA GLY A 390 -14.26 6.29 -3.10
C GLY A 390 -15.02 5.03 -3.49
N LYS A 391 -14.93 4.73 -4.77
CA LYS A 391 -15.61 3.63 -5.44
C LYS A 391 -14.64 2.91 -6.38
N ARG A 392 -14.71 1.59 -6.41
CA ARG A 392 -13.97 0.72 -7.33
C ARG A 392 -14.93 -0.28 -7.98
N GLY A 393 -14.80 -0.46 -9.29
CA GLY A 393 -15.59 -1.40 -10.06
C GLY A 393 -16.96 -0.88 -10.49
N THR A 394 -17.75 -1.78 -11.08
CA THR A 394 -19.05 -1.50 -11.68
C THR A 394 -20.05 -2.60 -11.31
N LEU A 395 -21.34 -2.29 -11.39
CA LEU A 395 -22.43 -3.28 -11.29
C LEU A 395 -22.75 -3.92 -12.65
N GLN A 396 -22.30 -3.30 -13.75
CA GLN A 396 -22.53 -3.81 -15.10
C GLN A 396 -21.90 -5.19 -15.28
N ASN A 397 -22.54 -6.05 -16.07
CA ASN A 397 -22.08 -7.41 -16.37
C ASN A 397 -21.91 -8.31 -15.13
N ASN A 398 -22.78 -8.14 -14.12
CA ASN A 398 -22.76 -8.88 -12.85
C ASN A 398 -21.45 -8.74 -12.07
N LEU A 399 -20.74 -7.62 -12.27
CA LEU A 399 -19.52 -7.31 -11.54
C LEU A 399 -19.83 -6.69 -10.17
N VAL A 400 -18.81 -6.73 -9.29
CA VAL A 400 -18.95 -6.26 -7.91
C VAL A 400 -18.58 -4.79 -7.82
N ASN A 401 -19.50 -3.97 -7.32
CA ASN A 401 -19.20 -2.60 -6.98
C ASN A 401 -18.74 -2.50 -5.51
N GLN A 402 -17.56 -1.93 -5.31
CA GLN A 402 -16.94 -1.72 -4.00
C GLN A 402 -16.91 -0.23 -3.67
N ASN A 403 -17.69 0.22 -2.69
CA ASN A 403 -17.45 1.53 -2.06
C ASN A 403 -16.50 1.33 -0.89
N PHE A 404 -15.57 2.25 -0.68
CA PHE A 404 -14.58 2.13 0.39
C PHE A 404 -14.44 3.43 1.18
N ILE A 405 -14.18 3.26 2.48
CA ILE A 405 -13.84 4.31 3.43
C ILE A 405 -12.59 3.84 4.16
N ASN A 406 -11.44 4.41 3.82
CA ASN A 406 -10.18 4.06 4.45
C ASN A 406 -9.76 5.19 5.40
N LEU A 407 -9.52 4.83 6.65
CA LEU A 407 -8.98 5.72 7.66
C LEU A 407 -7.51 5.37 7.88
N LYS A 408 -6.64 6.36 7.77
CA LYS A 408 -5.20 6.21 7.94
C LYS A 408 -4.72 7.10 9.08
N VAL A 409 -3.90 6.55 9.96
CA VAL A 409 -3.33 7.27 11.10
C VAL A 409 -1.84 7.03 11.15
N GLY A 410 -1.06 8.10 11.25
CA GLY A 410 0.39 8.08 11.29
C GLY A 410 0.91 8.86 12.49
N PHE A 411 1.89 8.30 13.20
CA PHE A 411 2.65 9.02 14.20
C PHE A 411 4.02 9.31 13.64
N ASN A 412 4.40 10.59 13.67
CA ASN A 412 5.69 11.05 13.20
C ASN A 412 6.52 11.57 14.38
N PHE A 413 7.68 10.96 14.60
CA PHE A 413 8.64 11.36 15.63
C PHE A 413 9.94 11.85 14.98
N ALA A 414 10.26 13.12 15.17
CA ALA A 414 11.44 13.73 14.59
C ALA A 414 12.37 14.35 15.65
N ASP A 415 13.65 14.02 15.58
CA ASP A 415 14.68 14.57 16.45
C ASP A 415 16.06 14.64 15.75
N ARG A 416 16.96 15.46 16.30
CA ARG A 416 18.36 15.54 15.86
C ARG A 416 19.13 14.40 16.50
N TRP A 417 19.41 13.35 15.74
CA TRP A 417 20.31 12.29 16.18
C TRP A 417 21.74 12.59 15.72
N PHE A 418 22.72 11.93 16.33
CA PHE A 418 24.14 12.01 15.94
C PHE A 418 24.82 13.37 16.14
N GLN A 419 24.29 14.23 17.02
CA GLN A 419 25.05 15.40 17.46
C GLN A 419 26.24 14.95 18.30
N LYS A 420 27.46 15.25 17.83
CA LYS A 420 28.66 15.17 18.68
C LYS A 420 28.48 16.17 19.82
N ARG A 421 28.32 15.67 21.05
CA ARG A 421 28.30 16.51 22.24
C ARG A 421 29.70 17.11 22.42
N LEU A 422 29.78 18.44 22.46
CA LEU A 422 31.05 19.15 22.68
C LEU A 422 31.48 19.15 24.16
N TYR A 423 30.56 18.86 25.09
CA TYR A 423 30.85 18.70 26.51
C TYR A 423 30.03 17.53 27.09
N ASN A 424 30.64 16.77 28.01
CA ASN A 424 30.07 15.58 28.66
C ASN A 424 29.09 15.94 29.77
#